data_AF-A0A1Q3M2D4-F1
#
_entry.id   AF-A0A1Q3M2D4-F1
#
_cell.length_a   1.000
_cell.length_b   1.000
_cell.length_c   1.000
_cell.angle_alpha   90.00
_cell.angle_beta   90.00
_cell.angle_gamma   90.00
#
_symmetry.space_group_name_H-M   'P 1'
#
loop_
_entity.id
_entity.type
_entity.pdbx_description
1 polymer ?
#
loop_
_entity_poly.entity_id
_entity_poly.type
_entity_poly.pdbx_seq_one_letter_code
_entity_poly.pdbx_strand_id
1 'polypeptide(L)'
;MILIDAFTAIADPNRRHLLEELRRGPKTVNELAAGLPVSRPAVSQHLKVLLDAGLVTARADGTRRVYTVTNSGFLKLNIWLDQFWDAQPS
;
A
#
# COMPACT_ATOMS: atom_id res chain seq x y z
N MET A 1 4.08 2.27 18.07
CA MET A 1 3.97 2.00 16.62
C MET A 1 3.00 3.02 16.08
N ILE A 2 3.47 4.04 15.37
CA ILE A 2 2.60 5.06 14.81
C ILE A 2 1.92 4.41 13.60
N LEU A 3 0.63 4.13 13.71
CA LEU A 3 -0.18 3.71 12.57
C LEU A 3 -0.29 4.93 11.65
N ILE A 4 0.30 4.87 10.45
CA ILE A 4 -0.01 5.86 9.42
C ILE A 4 -1.47 5.62 9.02
N ASP A 5 -2.26 6.68 8.99
CA ASP A 5 -3.64 6.59 8.53
C ASP A 5 -3.71 6.16 7.05
N ALA A 6 -4.64 5.26 6.74
CA ALA A 6 -4.73 4.64 5.42
C ALA A 6 -5.13 5.65 4.33
N PHE A 7 -5.93 6.68 4.63
CA PHE A 7 -6.25 7.76 3.67
C PHE A 7 -4.99 8.56 3.35
N THR A 8 -4.19 8.89 4.35
CA THR A 8 -2.90 9.57 4.15
C THR A 8 -1.94 8.72 3.31
N ALA A 9 -1.94 7.40 3.53
CA ALA A 9 -1.12 6.48 2.75
C ALA A 9 -1.56 6.40 1.28
N ILE A 10 -2.86 6.43 0.95
CA ILE A 10 -3.31 6.36 -0.44
C ILE A 10 -3.40 7.73 -1.16
N ALA A 11 -3.28 8.85 -0.45
CA ALA A 11 -3.33 10.18 -1.07
C ALA A 11 -2.19 10.41 -2.10
N ASP A 12 -1.03 9.78 -1.89
CA ASP A 12 0.14 9.92 -2.77
C ASP A 12 0.02 9.05 -4.03
N PRO A 13 0.25 9.63 -5.22
CA PRO A 13 0.09 8.93 -6.49
C PRO A 13 1.12 7.80 -6.70
N ASN A 14 2.35 7.95 -6.21
CA ASN A 14 3.36 6.89 -6.33
C ASN A 14 2.98 5.69 -5.46
N ARG A 15 2.44 5.93 -4.26
CA ARG A 15 1.93 4.85 -3.39
C ARG A 15 0.75 4.11 -4.03
N ARG A 16 -0.19 4.84 -4.66
CA ARG A 16 -1.29 4.21 -5.43
C ARG A 16 -0.77 3.37 -6.59
N HIS A 17 0.20 3.87 -7.35
CA HIS A 17 0.80 3.10 -8.43
C HIS A 17 1.46 1.81 -7.91
N LEU A 18 2.21 1.87 -6.81
CA LEU A 18 2.80 0.66 -6.20
C LEU A 18 1.74 -0.34 -5.76
N LEU A 19 0.62 0.12 -5.20
CA LEU A 19 -0.51 -0.75 -4.84
C LEU A 19 -1.15 -1.38 -6.08
N GLU A 20 -1.29 -0.65 -7.18
CA GLU A 20 -1.79 -1.16 -8.47
C GLU A 20 -0.87 -2.24 -9.05
N GLU A 21 0.45 -2.04 -8.99
CA GLU A 21 1.43 -3.04 -9.39
C GLU A 21 1.36 -4.30 -8.52
N LEU A 22 1.28 -4.13 -7.20
CA LEU A 22 1.19 -5.25 -6.25
C LEU A 22 -0.15 -5.98 -6.31
N ARG A 23 -1.22 -5.32 -6.77
CA ARG A 23 -2.51 -5.96 -7.05
C ARG A 23 -2.40 -6.98 -8.18
N ARG A 24 -1.44 -6.84 -9.09
CA ARG A 24 -1.17 -7.80 -10.17
C ARG A 24 -0.34 -9.00 -9.71
N GLY A 25 0.25 -8.95 -8.51
CA GLY A 25 0.96 -10.06 -7.90
C GLY A 25 2.09 -9.62 -6.97
N PRO A 26 2.65 -10.54 -6.16
CA PRO A 26 3.75 -10.24 -5.25
C PRO A 26 5.01 -9.76 -5.99
N LYS A 27 5.67 -8.72 -5.49
CA LYS A 27 6.87 -8.13 -6.12
C LYS A 27 7.90 -7.69 -5.09
N THR A 28 9.15 -7.69 -5.48
CA THR A 28 10.27 -7.12 -4.73
C THR A 28 10.43 -5.63 -5.01
N VAL A 29 11.18 -4.92 -4.15
CA VAL A 29 11.54 -3.51 -4.36
C VAL A 29 12.19 -3.29 -5.73
N ASN A 30 13.05 -4.21 -6.17
CA ASN A 30 13.75 -4.07 -7.44
C ASN A 30 12.80 -4.17 -8.64
N GLU A 31 11.83 -5.08 -8.60
CA GLU A 31 10.82 -5.22 -9.65
C GLU A 31 9.88 -4.01 -9.69
N LEU A 32 9.48 -3.49 -8.53
CA LEU A 32 8.67 -2.29 -8.44
C LEU A 32 9.40 -1.03 -8.93
N ALA A 33 10.69 -0.90 -8.62
CA ALA A 33 11.50 0.22 -9.08
C ALA A 33 11.81 0.18 -10.57
N ALA A 34 11.82 -1.00 -11.20
CA ALA A 34 12.11 -1.13 -12.64
C ALA A 34 11.03 -0.50 -13.53
N GLY A 35 9.79 -0.38 -13.04
CA GLY A 35 8.66 0.18 -13.78
C GLY A 35 8.40 1.67 -13.58
N LEU A 36 9.23 2.36 -12.78
CA LEU A 36 8.97 3.74 -12.35
C LEU A 36 10.18 4.65 -12.56
N PRO A 37 9.98 5.95 -12.82
CA PRO A 37 11.04 6.96 -12.83
C PRO A 37 11.46 7.36 -11.40
N VAL A 38 11.37 6.45 -10.42
CA VAL A 38 11.75 6.70 -9.03
C VAL A 38 12.85 5.76 -8.57
N SER A 39 13.72 6.26 -7.70
CA SER A 39 14.84 5.50 -7.19
C SER A 39 14.39 4.35 -6.26
N ARG A 40 15.20 3.30 -6.13
CA ARG A 40 14.94 2.19 -5.18
C ARG A 40 14.78 2.66 -3.72
N PRO A 41 15.56 3.65 -3.22
CA PRO A 41 15.30 4.25 -1.90
C PRO A 41 13.92 4.88 -1.78
N ALA A 42 13.46 5.62 -2.79
CA ALA A 42 12.13 6.23 -2.79
C ALA A 42 11.02 5.17 -2.78
N VAL A 43 11.15 4.10 -3.58
CA VAL A 43 10.22 2.96 -3.55
C VAL A 43 10.20 2.31 -2.17
N SER A 44 11.37 2.11 -1.55
CA SER A 44 11.47 1.53 -0.20
C SER A 44 10.79 2.39 0.86
N GLN A 45 10.92 3.72 0.76
CA GLN A 45 10.25 4.66 1.65
C GLN A 45 8.73 4.59 1.49
N HIS A 46 8.24 4.56 0.25
CA HIS A 46 6.81 4.40 -0.02
C HIS A 46 6.26 3.08 0.52
N LEU A 47 6.97 1.97 0.31
CA LEU A 47 6.58 0.65 0.83
C LEU A 47 6.59 0.60 2.36
N LYS A 48 7.50 1.32 3.02
CA LYS A 48 7.48 1.45 4.48
C LYS A 48 6.20 2.14 4.96
N VAL A 49 5.81 3.25 4.34
CA VAL A 49 4.54 3.94 4.68
C VAL A 49 3.34 3.02 4.47
N LEU A 50 3.32 2.25 3.38
CA LEU A 50 2.24 1.29 3.11
C LEU A 50 2.22 0.12 4.12
N LEU A 51 3.39 -0.34 4.58
CA LEU A 51 3.50 -1.34 5.65
C LEU A 51 2.97 -0.79 6.98
N ASP A 52 3.38 0.43 7.34
CA ASP A 52 2.99 1.09 8.58
C ASP A 52 1.48 1.40 8.61
N ALA A 53 0.86 1.57 7.43
CA ALA A 53 -0.59 1.70 7.25
C ALA A 53 -1.33 0.34 7.16
N GLY A 54 -0.60 -0.79 7.13
CA GLY A 54 -1.18 -2.13 6.99
C GLY A 54 -1.77 -2.46 5.61
N LEU A 55 -1.50 -1.63 4.60
CA LEU A 55 -2.01 -1.81 3.23
C LEU A 55 -1.25 -2.87 2.43
N VAL A 56 -0.03 -3.19 2.87
CA VAL A 56 0.79 -4.27 2.32
C VAL A 56 1.40 -5.11 3.45
N THR A 57 1.83 -6.31 3.12
CA THR A 57 2.73 -7.14 3.94
C THR A 57 4.05 -7.34 3.21
N ALA A 58 5.07 -7.75 3.97
CA ALA A 58 6.36 -8.14 3.41
C ALA A 58 6.80 -9.49 3.99
N ARG A 59 7.27 -10.39 3.12
CA ARG A 59 7.88 -11.67 3.50
C ARG A 59 9.34 -11.69 3.07
N ALA A 60 10.20 -12.28 3.90
CA ALA A 60 11.56 -12.59 3.49
C ALA A 60 11.56 -13.73 2.47
N ASP A 61 12.35 -13.56 1.41
CA ASP A 61 12.64 -14.58 0.41
C ASP A 61 14.13 -14.54 0.09
N GLY A 62 14.90 -15.38 0.80
CA GLY A 62 16.35 -15.29 0.86
C GLY A 62 16.82 -13.91 1.33
N THR A 63 17.57 -13.21 0.49
CA THR A 63 18.09 -11.85 0.77
C THR A 63 17.13 -10.74 0.36
N ARG A 64 15.97 -11.08 -0.21
CA ARG A 64 15.00 -10.12 -0.76
C ARG A 64 13.75 -10.06 0.12
N ARG A 65 13.02 -8.96 -0.01
CA ARG A 65 11.68 -8.79 0.55
C ARG A 65 10.66 -8.78 -0.57
N VAL A 66 9.67 -9.65 -0.47
CA VAL A 66 8.53 -9.74 -1.39
C VAL A 66 7.34 -9.08 -0.71
N TYR A 67 6.73 -8.13 -1.40
CA TYR A 67 5.58 -7.36 -0.92
C TYR A 67 4.29 -7.86 -1.55
N THR A 68 3.17 -7.73 -0.83
CA THR A 68 1.84 -8.13 -1.31
C THR A 68 0.78 -7.22 -0.69
N VAL A 69 -0.27 -6.88 -1.45
CA VAL A 69 -1.42 -6.11 -0.93
C VAL A 69 -2.17 -6.92 0.11
N THR A 70 -2.68 -6.24 1.15
CA THR A 70 -3.46 -6.87 2.21
C THR A 70 -4.91 -6.42 2.17
N ASN A 71 -5.86 -7.36 2.13
CA ASN A 71 -7.29 -7.03 2.19
C ASN A 71 -7.70 -6.34 3.50
N SER A 72 -7.06 -6.69 4.63
CA SER A 72 -7.40 -6.14 5.95
C SER A 72 -7.12 -4.65 6.08
N GLY A 73 -6.09 -4.13 5.41
CA GLY A 73 -5.79 -2.69 5.39
C GLY A 73 -6.89 -1.88 4.69
N PHE A 74 -7.44 -2.40 3.60
CA PHE A 74 -8.52 -1.76 2.84
C PHE A 74 -9.89 -1.93 3.49
N LEU A 75 -10.11 -2.99 4.29
CA LEU A 75 -11.39 -3.19 4.97
C LEU A 75 -11.78 -1.99 5.84
N LYS A 76 -10.83 -1.40 6.57
CA LYS A 76 -11.10 -0.21 7.41
C LYS A 76 -11.51 1.01 6.57
N LEU A 77 -10.86 1.20 5.41
CA LEU A 77 -11.21 2.28 4.48
C LEU A 77 -12.62 2.07 3.93
N ASN A 78 -12.94 0.83 3.51
CA ASN A 78 -14.25 0.49 2.96
C ASN A 78 -15.36 0.71 4.00
N ILE A 79 -15.19 0.20 5.23
CA ILE A 79 -16.16 0.40 6.31
C ILE A 79 -16.43 1.89 6.55
N TRP A 80 -15.39 2.72 6.56
CA TRP A 80 -15.56 4.16 6.74
C TRP A 80 -16.32 4.80 5.56
N LEU A 81 -15.98 4.43 4.32
CA LEU A 81 -16.65 4.93 3.12
C LEU A 81 -18.14 4.52 3.11
N ASP A 82 -18.43 3.26 3.38
CA ASP A 82 -19.79 2.73 3.45
C ASP A 82 -20.61 3.51 4.49
N GLN A 83 -20.08 3.69 5.71
CA GLN A 83 -20.74 4.48 6.76
C GLN A 83 -20.94 5.95 6.38
N PHE A 84 -19.99 6.56 5.66
CA PHE A 84 -20.08 7.96 5.24
C PHE A 84 -21.23 8.18 4.26
N TRP A 85 -21.42 7.24 3.31
CA TRP A 85 -22.49 7.32 2.31
C TRP A 85 -23.84 6.86 2.85
N ASP A 86 -23.87 5.80 3.67
CA ASP A 86 -25.10 5.29 4.30
C ASP A 86 -25.68 6.28 5.33
N ALA A 87 -24.88 7.25 5.79
CA ALA A 87 -25.34 8.35 6.65
C ALA A 87 -26.08 9.46 5.90
N GLN A 88 -26.27 9.39 4.58
CA GLN A 88 -27.17 10.28 3.83
C GLN A 88 -28.61 9.76 3.95
N PRO A 89 -29.54 10.49 4.58
CA PRO A 89 -30.96 10.18 4.46
C PRO A 89 -31.36 10.37 3.00
N SER A 90 -32.13 9.40 2.48
CA SER A 90 -32.89 9.49 1.23
C SER A 90 -33.66 10.78 1.07
#